data_AF-A0AAN4YTP0-F1
#
_entry.id   AF-A0AAN4YTP0-F1
#
_cell.length_a   1.000
_cell.length_b   1.000
_cell.length_c   1.000
_cell.angle_alpha   90.00
_cell.angle_beta   90.00
_cell.angle_gamma   90.00
#
_symmetry.space_group_name_H-M   'P 1'
#
loop_
_entity.id
_entity.type
_entity.pdbx_description
1 polymer ?
#
loop_
_entity_poly.entity_id
_entity_poly.type
_entity_poly.pdbx_seq_one_letter_code
_entity_poly.pdbx_strand_id
1 'polypeptide(L)'
;MFACHPTCRTYGLHDKPLGSVARQDRTVLQEWQVILQILANNIKPRSLRLSFICDTRDLQTARGIVESLGCLPLLRDCSIRLGQIPDWSSSALARSMSLQLTGKTPQNLGHPTTLHLPDEVLEHILSFTELVAPFQLEWCPVRGLSPFDCCKTCTDSLLGCCCSFYHAAYATGCTCWRLPLPLFLVSKRMHRIATSIFYSKNTFFIATIHRNCVMWSPEKPLSAPTITTQFFNRLPSNALPHLRSITVGFLDFWPQSAFTHLAITDWRQGIDIMAKSLDLSKFTLSLQIDVPRYPEDECLQACRSIVHSLIHLGRIKRLFVYLSGQSSRYYKTKGKQFETILEKTVLGDDYDAVLHGKYDVNFPLWYDGYSREGPIFQADGRKVWDPKEHGNSDYDYEDYLNFM
;
A
#
# COMPACT_ATOMS: atom_id res chain seq x y z
N MET A 1 6.52 11.65 3.48
CA MET A 1 7.53 10.66 3.93
C MET A 1 6.80 9.51 4.60
N PHE A 2 6.78 8.33 3.99
CA PHE A 2 6.03 7.18 4.49
C PHE A 2 6.65 6.64 5.78
N ALA A 3 5.82 6.33 6.77
CA ALA A 3 6.31 5.60 7.93
C ALA A 3 6.37 4.12 7.59
N CYS A 4 7.61 3.64 7.63
CA CYS A 4 7.94 2.25 7.88
C CYS A 4 7.40 1.83 9.29
N HIS A 5 7.65 0.60 9.75
CA HIS A 5 7.26 0.12 11.09
C HIS A 5 7.42 1.22 12.18
N PRO A 6 6.58 1.35 13.22
CA PRO A 6 6.66 2.46 14.20
C PRO A 6 8.05 2.65 14.84
N THR A 7 8.85 1.58 14.94
CA THR A 7 10.24 1.61 15.43
C THR A 7 11.29 1.93 14.37
N CYS A 8 10.89 1.97 13.10
CA CYS A 8 11.66 2.47 11.98
C CYS A 8 11.71 3.99 12.12
N ARG A 9 12.69 4.46 12.88
CA ARG A 9 12.80 5.86 13.31
C ARG A 9 12.89 6.80 12.11
N THR A 10 11.74 7.29 11.64
CA THR A 10 11.63 8.46 10.75
C THR A 10 11.71 9.78 11.52
N TYR A 11 11.71 9.74 12.85
CA TYR A 11 11.58 10.92 13.73
C TYR A 11 12.71 11.01 14.79
N GLY A 12 13.96 11.08 14.35
CA GLY A 12 15.09 11.36 15.23
C GLY A 12 16.19 12.16 14.54
N LEU A 13 16.87 13.01 15.31
CA LEU A 13 18.15 13.63 14.97
C LEU A 13 19.25 12.56 14.80
N HIS A 14 19.18 11.73 13.76
CA HIS A 14 20.12 10.65 13.50
C HIS A 14 21.11 10.96 12.37
N ASP A 15 22.20 10.21 12.38
CA ASP A 15 23.45 10.44 11.66
C ASP A 15 23.27 10.93 10.22
N LYS A 16 24.02 11.96 9.87
CA LYS A 16 24.02 12.50 8.50
C LYS A 16 24.33 11.36 7.52
N PRO A 17 23.68 11.31 6.34
CA PRO A 17 23.96 10.29 5.34
C PRO A 17 25.47 10.20 5.08
N LEU A 18 25.97 8.97 5.08
CA LEU A 18 27.39 8.66 4.97
C LEU A 18 27.89 9.19 3.61
N GLY A 19 28.97 9.98 3.64
CA GLY A 19 29.68 10.43 2.46
C GLY A 19 31.03 9.72 2.31
N SER A 20 31.85 10.20 1.39
CA SER A 20 33.21 9.66 1.16
C SER A 20 34.32 10.71 1.41
N VAL A 21 33.93 11.95 1.70
CA VAL A 21 34.85 13.09 1.81
C VAL A 21 35.30 13.34 3.25
N ALA A 22 34.38 13.26 4.22
CA ALA A 22 34.70 13.56 5.61
C ALA A 22 35.59 12.45 6.21
N ARG A 23 36.54 12.85 7.08
CA ARG A 23 37.47 11.92 7.74
C ARG A 23 36.73 10.87 8.59
N GLN A 24 35.66 11.28 9.25
CA GLN A 24 34.80 10.40 10.04
C GLN A 24 34.16 9.33 9.15
N ASP A 25 33.55 9.73 8.03
CA ASP A 25 32.93 8.81 7.08
C ASP A 25 33.94 7.78 6.53
N ARG A 26 35.17 8.21 6.20
CA ARG A 26 36.23 7.30 5.73
C ARG A 26 36.65 6.27 6.78
N THR A 27 36.63 6.64 8.06
CA THR A 27 36.98 5.73 9.15
C THR A 27 35.92 4.62 9.24
N VAL A 28 34.64 4.98 9.16
CA VAL A 28 33.52 4.02 9.14
C VAL A 28 33.62 3.08 7.94
N LEU A 29 33.97 3.60 6.76
CA LEU A 29 34.16 2.78 5.55
C LEU A 29 35.33 1.79 5.67
N GLN A 30 36.41 2.17 6.35
CA GLN A 30 37.55 1.27 6.61
C GLN A 30 37.18 0.17 7.60
N GLU A 31 36.51 0.50 8.69
CA GLU A 31 36.00 -0.49 9.65
C GLU A 31 35.03 -1.47 8.99
N TRP A 32 34.15 -0.97 8.13
CA TRP A 32 33.24 -1.79 7.35
C TRP A 32 33.96 -2.83 6.48
N GLN A 33 35.04 -2.43 5.78
CA GLN A 33 35.84 -3.38 4.99
C GLN A 33 36.50 -4.46 5.85
N VAL A 34 37.00 -4.10 7.04
CA VAL A 34 37.58 -5.07 7.99
C VAL A 34 36.52 -6.08 8.43
N ILE A 35 35.31 -5.62 8.78
CA ILE A 35 34.19 -6.49 9.16
C ILE A 35 33.85 -7.44 8.02
N LEU A 36 33.76 -6.95 6.78
CA LEU A 36 33.47 -7.79 5.61
C LEU A 36 34.53 -8.87 5.38
N GLN A 37 35.81 -8.56 5.58
CA GLN A 37 36.87 -9.55 5.46
C GLN A 37 36.76 -10.65 6.54
N ILE A 38 36.42 -10.27 7.78
CA ILE A 38 36.16 -11.23 8.85
C ILE A 38 34.97 -12.11 8.48
N LEU A 39 33.87 -11.55 7.99
CA LEU A 39 32.69 -12.30 7.58
C LEU A 39 33.02 -13.25 6.41
N ALA A 40 33.72 -12.76 5.38
CA ALA A 40 34.09 -13.56 4.21
C ALA A 40 34.92 -14.80 4.59
N ASN A 41 35.83 -14.66 5.55
CA ASN A 41 36.72 -15.74 5.99
C ASN A 41 36.04 -16.79 6.89
N ASN A 42 34.93 -16.44 7.54
CA ASN A 42 34.33 -17.27 8.60
C ASN A 42 32.95 -17.85 8.22
N ILE A 43 32.34 -17.37 7.13
CA ILE A 43 30.96 -17.74 6.77
C ILE A 43 30.96 -18.80 5.68
N LYS A 44 30.11 -19.83 5.87
CA LYS A 44 29.84 -20.84 4.83
C LYS A 44 28.91 -20.26 3.77
N PRO A 45 29.12 -20.58 2.48
CA PRO A 45 28.17 -20.20 1.43
C PRO A 45 26.73 -20.62 1.77
N ARG A 46 25.78 -19.76 1.46
CA ARG A 46 24.32 -19.88 1.64
C ARG A 46 23.86 -20.07 3.09
N SER A 47 24.70 -19.76 4.07
CA SER A 47 24.33 -19.83 5.48
C SER A 47 23.86 -18.49 6.06
N LEU A 48 24.47 -17.38 5.64
CA LEU A 48 24.18 -16.05 6.15
C LEU A 48 22.99 -15.41 5.41
N ARG A 49 22.06 -14.85 6.18
CA ARG A 49 21.11 -13.83 5.72
C ARG A 49 21.62 -12.46 6.16
N LEU A 50 21.86 -11.56 5.21
CA LEU A 50 22.41 -10.24 5.48
C LEU A 50 21.36 -9.15 5.26
N SER A 51 21.10 -8.34 6.30
CA SER A 51 20.37 -7.09 6.18
C SER A 51 21.33 -5.93 6.40
N PHE A 52 21.59 -5.15 5.36
CA PHE A 52 22.50 -4.01 5.37
C PHE A 52 21.72 -2.70 5.19
N ILE A 53 21.87 -1.78 6.13
CA ILE A 53 21.22 -0.46 6.11
C ILE A 53 22.31 0.58 6.31
N CYS A 54 22.54 1.40 5.28
CA CYS A 54 23.44 2.53 5.36
C CYS A 54 22.89 3.64 4.45
N ASP A 55 22.30 4.67 5.04
CA ASP A 55 21.82 5.81 4.26
C ASP A 55 23.03 6.61 3.75
N THR A 56 23.09 6.82 2.43
CA THR A 56 24.23 7.44 1.75
C THR A 56 23.87 8.81 1.18
N ARG A 57 24.87 9.69 1.11
CA ARG A 57 24.68 11.05 0.61
C ARG A 57 24.53 11.11 -0.91
N ASP A 58 25.19 10.20 -1.61
CA ASP A 58 25.26 10.17 -3.07
C ASP A 58 25.47 8.74 -3.59
N LEU A 59 25.13 8.55 -4.86
CA LEU A 59 25.21 7.25 -5.54
C LEU A 59 26.65 6.70 -5.59
N GLN A 60 27.67 7.56 -5.60
CA GLN A 60 29.06 7.14 -5.66
C GLN A 60 29.50 6.50 -4.34
N THR A 61 29.11 7.10 -3.22
CA THR A 61 29.33 6.55 -1.88
C THR A 61 28.55 5.25 -1.71
N ALA A 62 27.29 5.21 -2.16
CA ALA A 62 26.48 4.00 -2.19
C ALA A 62 27.16 2.86 -2.96
N ARG A 63 27.70 3.17 -4.14
CA ARG A 63 28.43 2.22 -4.98
C ARG A 63 29.66 1.65 -4.27
N GLY A 64 30.52 2.49 -3.70
CA GLY A 64 31.73 2.01 -3.01
C GLY A 64 31.43 1.09 -1.83
N ILE A 65 30.36 1.37 -1.08
CA ILE A 65 29.91 0.53 0.04
C ILE A 65 29.37 -0.80 -0.47
N VAL A 66 28.50 -0.77 -1.47
CA VAL A 66 27.83 -1.98 -1.96
C VAL A 66 28.81 -2.88 -2.71
N GLU A 67 29.75 -2.32 -3.48
CA GLU A 67 30.81 -3.08 -4.16
C GLU A 67 31.71 -3.82 -3.18
N SER A 68 31.97 -3.26 -1.98
CA SER A 68 32.76 -3.94 -0.96
C SER A 68 32.12 -5.25 -0.47
N LEU A 69 30.79 -5.39 -0.54
CA LEU A 69 30.09 -6.64 -0.21
C LEU A 69 30.46 -7.80 -1.14
N GLY A 70 31.01 -7.51 -2.33
CA GLY A 70 31.37 -8.52 -3.32
C GLY A 70 32.42 -9.54 -2.87
N CYS A 71 33.14 -9.29 -1.77
CA CYS A 71 34.07 -10.25 -1.19
C CYS A 71 33.38 -11.38 -0.39
N LEU A 72 32.10 -11.23 -0.06
CA LEU A 72 31.36 -12.23 0.70
C LEU A 72 31.07 -13.48 -0.16
N PRO A 73 31.04 -14.68 0.45
CA PRO A 73 30.53 -15.87 -0.22
C PRO A 73 29.04 -15.69 -0.55
N LEU A 74 28.50 -16.55 -1.42
CA LEU A 74 27.06 -16.54 -1.73
C LEU A 74 26.24 -16.55 -0.44
N LEU A 75 25.27 -15.65 -0.34
CA LEU A 75 24.39 -15.49 0.80
C LEU A 75 23.10 -16.30 0.60
N ARG A 76 22.44 -16.64 1.72
CA ARG A 76 21.10 -17.24 1.71
C ARG A 76 20.08 -16.22 1.19
N ASP A 77 20.11 -15.04 1.78
CA ASP A 77 19.26 -13.90 1.47
C ASP A 77 20.03 -12.60 1.72
N CYS A 78 19.68 -11.57 0.96
CA CYS A 78 20.30 -10.25 1.06
C CYS A 78 19.24 -9.15 0.95
N SER A 79 19.33 -8.18 1.86
CA SER A 79 18.54 -6.97 1.91
C SER A 79 19.45 -5.77 2.09
N ILE A 80 19.32 -4.78 1.22
CA ILE A 80 20.19 -3.59 1.18
C ILE A 80 19.32 -2.33 1.16
N ARG A 81 19.58 -1.36 2.05
CA ARG A 81 19.02 0.00 2.02
C ARG A 81 20.15 1.02 1.97
N LEU A 82 20.06 1.95 1.02
CA LEU A 82 21.07 2.97 0.71
C LEU A 82 20.59 4.40 0.94
N GLY A 83 19.33 4.59 1.33
CA GLY A 83 18.75 5.91 1.59
C GLY A 83 17.34 5.83 2.15
N GLN A 84 16.95 6.87 2.90
CA GLN A 84 15.65 6.96 3.57
C GLN A 84 14.50 7.20 2.61
N ILE A 85 14.78 7.79 1.46
CA ILE A 85 13.79 8.18 0.46
C ILE A 85 13.98 7.27 -0.76
N PRO A 86 12.90 6.88 -1.47
CA PRO A 86 13.03 6.12 -2.71
C PRO A 86 13.89 6.85 -3.73
N ASP A 87 14.92 6.15 -4.22
CA ASP A 87 15.74 6.58 -5.35
C ASP A 87 15.92 5.40 -6.30
N TRP A 88 15.62 5.60 -7.59
CA TRP A 88 15.65 4.53 -8.59
C TRP A 88 17.07 3.99 -8.78
N SER A 89 18.07 4.88 -8.86
CA SER A 89 19.45 4.49 -9.15
C SER A 89 20.04 3.67 -8.01
N SER A 90 19.85 4.12 -6.78
CA SER A 90 20.29 3.43 -5.57
C SER A 90 19.52 2.14 -5.34
N SER A 91 18.21 2.11 -5.62
CA SER A 91 17.41 0.86 -5.54
C SER A 91 17.85 -0.16 -6.58
N ALA A 92 18.19 0.27 -7.80
CA ALA A 92 18.71 -0.60 -8.84
C ALA A 92 20.08 -1.18 -8.46
N LEU A 93 20.96 -0.38 -7.85
CA LEU A 93 22.25 -0.82 -7.30
C LEU A 93 22.06 -1.82 -6.15
N ALA A 94 21.17 -1.52 -5.20
CA ALA A 94 20.82 -2.43 -4.11
C ALA A 94 20.29 -3.78 -4.65
N ARG A 95 19.45 -3.72 -5.70
CA ARG A 95 18.91 -4.90 -6.37
C ARG A 95 20.00 -5.73 -7.05
N SER A 96 20.84 -5.11 -7.88
CA SER A 96 21.86 -5.84 -8.63
C SER A 96 22.81 -6.57 -7.68
N MET A 97 23.28 -5.90 -6.63
CA MET A 97 24.17 -6.50 -5.65
C MET A 97 23.48 -7.61 -4.85
N SER A 98 22.25 -7.39 -4.38
CA SER A 98 21.51 -8.43 -3.64
C SER A 98 21.30 -9.69 -4.48
N LEU A 99 21.00 -9.54 -5.78
CA LEU A 99 20.86 -10.67 -6.71
C LEU A 99 22.19 -11.38 -6.97
N GLN A 100 23.27 -10.62 -7.15
CA GLN A 100 24.62 -11.18 -7.29
C GLN A 100 25.03 -11.99 -6.05
N LEU A 101 24.88 -11.41 -4.87
CA LEU A 101 25.25 -12.05 -3.60
C LEU A 101 24.41 -13.30 -3.31
N THR A 102 23.17 -13.38 -3.82
CA THR A 102 22.31 -14.55 -3.63
C THR A 102 22.36 -15.55 -4.80
N GLY A 103 23.18 -15.29 -5.82
CA GLY A 103 23.25 -16.13 -7.03
C GLY A 103 21.95 -16.16 -7.83
N LYS A 104 21.10 -15.15 -7.66
CA LYS A 104 19.82 -14.95 -8.37
C LYS A 104 19.98 -13.97 -9.53
N THR A 105 21.20 -13.76 -10.01
CA THR A 105 21.47 -12.92 -11.17
C THR A 105 20.68 -13.46 -12.35
N PRO A 106 19.89 -12.62 -13.06
CA PRO A 106 19.19 -13.06 -14.25
C PRO A 106 20.23 -13.61 -15.22
N GLN A 107 20.14 -14.89 -15.56
CA GLN A 107 20.92 -15.41 -16.67
C GLN A 107 20.47 -14.65 -17.90
N ASN A 108 21.41 -14.07 -18.66
CA ASN A 108 21.16 -13.60 -20.03
C ASN A 108 20.89 -14.83 -20.91
N LEU A 109 19.79 -15.53 -20.65
CA LEU A 109 19.16 -16.37 -21.64
C LEU A 109 18.79 -15.39 -22.75
N GLY A 110 19.40 -15.57 -23.92
CA GLY A 110 19.27 -14.67 -25.06
C GLY A 110 17.82 -14.23 -25.26
N HIS A 111 17.63 -12.99 -25.72
CA HIS A 111 16.33 -12.34 -25.88
C HIS A 111 15.22 -13.37 -26.09
N PRO A 112 14.30 -13.56 -25.12
CA PRO A 112 13.23 -14.51 -25.32
C PRO A 112 12.53 -14.09 -26.59
N THR A 113 12.58 -14.98 -27.59
CA THR A 113 11.86 -14.81 -28.84
C THR A 113 10.43 -14.52 -28.40
N THR A 114 9.90 -13.35 -28.76
CA THR A 114 8.56 -12.94 -28.32
C THR A 114 7.59 -14.03 -28.77
N LEU A 115 7.18 -14.90 -27.84
CA LEU A 115 6.15 -15.88 -28.13
C LEU A 115 4.93 -15.07 -28.54
N HIS A 116 4.53 -15.20 -29.79
CA HIS A 116 3.28 -14.65 -30.29
C HIS A 116 2.13 -15.50 -29.73
N LEU A 117 1.86 -15.33 -28.43
CA LEU A 117 0.67 -15.86 -27.78
C LEU A 117 -0.56 -15.11 -28.34
N PRO A 118 -1.73 -15.75 -28.49
CA PRO A 118 -3.01 -15.06 -28.68
C PRO A 118 -3.33 -14.08 -27.54
N ASP A 119 -4.18 -13.07 -27.79
CA ASP A 119 -4.52 -12.03 -26.80
C ASP A 119 -5.15 -12.66 -25.54
N GLU A 120 -6.00 -13.67 -25.71
CA GLU A 120 -6.72 -14.36 -24.64
C GLU A 120 -5.78 -15.13 -23.72
N VAL A 121 -4.77 -15.81 -24.30
CA VAL A 121 -3.76 -16.55 -23.55
C VAL A 121 -2.87 -15.59 -22.78
N LEU A 122 -2.45 -14.50 -23.42
CA LEU A 122 -1.65 -13.46 -22.78
C LEU A 122 -2.44 -12.79 -21.65
N GLU A 123 -3.72 -12.48 -21.86
CA GLU A 123 -4.61 -11.94 -20.82
C GLU A 123 -4.74 -12.89 -19.64
N HIS A 124 -4.94 -14.18 -19.91
CA HIS A 124 -5.05 -15.21 -18.87
C HIS A 124 -3.78 -15.27 -18.02
N ILE A 125 -2.60 -15.36 -18.65
CA ILE A 125 -1.29 -15.37 -17.98
C ILE A 125 -1.11 -14.11 -17.14
N LEU A 126 -1.31 -12.94 -17.74
CA LEU A 126 -1.15 -11.65 -17.06
C LEU A 126 -2.11 -11.49 -15.88
N SER A 127 -3.25 -12.16 -15.89
CA SER A 127 -4.19 -12.10 -14.79
C SER A 127 -3.75 -12.84 -13.52
N PHE A 128 -2.69 -13.66 -13.61
CA PHE A 128 -2.01 -14.29 -12.46
C PHE A 128 -0.74 -13.53 -12.03
N THR A 129 -0.53 -12.31 -12.52
CA THR A 129 0.59 -11.45 -12.12
C THR A 129 0.15 -10.41 -11.09
N GLU A 130 1.08 -9.57 -10.66
CA GLU A 130 0.85 -8.43 -9.78
C GLU A 130 -0.06 -7.35 -10.39
N LEU A 131 -0.52 -7.51 -11.65
CA LEU A 131 -1.60 -6.69 -12.21
C LEU A 131 -2.91 -6.82 -11.43
N VAL A 132 -3.12 -7.92 -10.72
CA VAL A 132 -4.22 -8.09 -9.78
C VAL A 132 -3.66 -7.98 -8.37
N ALA A 133 -3.96 -6.88 -7.70
CA ALA A 133 -3.56 -6.64 -6.33
C ALA A 133 -4.35 -7.56 -5.39
N PRO A 134 -3.71 -8.07 -4.33
CA PRO A 134 -4.39 -8.91 -3.34
C PRO A 134 -5.29 -8.12 -2.38
N PHE A 135 -5.34 -6.79 -2.51
CA PHE A 135 -6.07 -5.86 -1.65
C PHE A 135 -6.64 -4.69 -2.46
N GLN A 136 -7.48 -3.87 -1.83
CA GLN A 136 -8.00 -2.65 -2.46
C GLN A 136 -6.88 -1.61 -2.64
N LEU A 137 -6.77 -1.06 -3.85
CA LEU A 137 -5.75 -0.08 -4.18
C LEU A 137 -6.20 1.32 -3.77
N GLU A 138 -5.57 1.85 -2.72
CA GLU A 138 -5.84 3.23 -2.30
C GLU A 138 -5.32 4.23 -3.32
N TRP A 139 -6.15 5.21 -3.64
CA TRP A 139 -5.79 6.37 -4.42
C TRP A 139 -5.77 7.64 -3.58
N CYS A 140 -4.73 8.45 -3.76
CA CYS A 140 -4.56 9.75 -3.12
C CYS A 140 -4.24 10.83 -4.18
N PRO A 141 -4.84 12.04 -4.11
CA PRO A 141 -4.54 13.16 -4.99
C PRO A 141 -3.05 13.54 -5.09
N VAL A 142 -2.29 13.40 -4.01
CA VAL A 142 -0.85 13.75 -4.03
C VAL A 142 -0.02 12.65 -4.67
N ARG A 143 -0.33 11.38 -4.32
CA ARG A 143 0.57 10.24 -4.56
C ARG A 143 0.12 9.32 -5.69
N GLY A 144 -1.10 9.48 -6.19
CA GLY A 144 -1.72 8.51 -7.07
C GLY A 144 -2.05 7.23 -6.29
N LEU A 145 -1.79 6.07 -6.90
CA LEU A 145 -2.01 4.77 -6.26
C LEU A 145 -0.92 4.48 -5.23
N SER A 146 -1.30 4.32 -3.97
CA SER A 146 -0.39 3.96 -2.89
C SER A 146 -0.63 2.51 -2.47
N PRO A 147 0.41 1.64 -2.42
CA PRO A 147 0.31 0.40 -1.68
C PRO A 147 0.14 0.70 -0.19
N PHE A 148 -0.62 -0.16 0.48
CA PHE A 148 -1.12 0.11 1.81
C PHE A 148 -0.08 -0.15 2.92
N ASP A 149 0.87 -1.10 2.79
CA ASP A 149 1.83 -1.42 3.89
C ASP A 149 3.20 -2.04 3.52
N CYS A 150 4.22 -1.87 4.40
CA CYS A 150 5.47 -2.67 4.39
C CYS A 150 5.13 -4.09 4.86
N CYS A 151 5.59 -5.11 4.12
CA CYS A 151 5.39 -6.53 4.43
C CYS A 151 6.07 -6.98 5.74
N LYS A 152 6.90 -6.12 6.34
CA LYS A 152 7.72 -6.40 7.54
C LYS A 152 8.70 -7.58 7.41
N THR A 153 8.78 -8.25 6.25
CA THR A 153 9.72 -9.36 6.00
C THR A 153 11.02 -8.92 5.31
N CYS A 154 11.14 -7.64 4.96
CA CYS A 154 12.31 -7.10 4.26
C CYS A 154 13.61 -7.26 5.06
N THR A 155 13.54 -7.27 6.38
CA THR A 155 14.66 -7.36 7.32
C THR A 155 14.22 -8.18 8.54
N ASP A 156 15.18 -8.72 9.28
CA ASP A 156 14.92 -9.39 10.57
C ASP A 156 14.88 -8.40 11.75
N SER A 157 15.20 -7.13 11.50
CA SER A 157 15.20 -6.06 12.47
C SER A 157 13.99 -5.17 12.30
N LEU A 158 13.25 -4.94 13.38
CA LEU A 158 12.15 -3.98 13.42
C LEU A 158 12.64 -2.52 13.34
N LEU A 159 13.95 -2.27 13.50
CA LEU A 159 14.53 -0.91 13.49
C LEU A 159 14.60 -0.29 12.09
N GLY A 160 14.43 -1.06 11.01
CA GLY A 160 14.46 -0.53 9.64
C GLY A 160 13.97 -1.52 8.57
N CYS A 161 13.06 -1.09 7.67
CA CYS A 161 12.58 -1.88 6.52
C CYS A 161 13.50 -1.61 5.29
N CYS A 162 13.81 -2.65 4.51
CA CYS A 162 14.48 -2.53 3.19
C CYS A 162 13.47 -2.61 2.02
N CYS A 163 12.25 -2.09 2.21
CA CYS A 163 11.26 -2.04 1.15
C CYS A 163 11.59 -0.91 0.17
N SER A 164 11.88 -1.28 -1.08
CA SER A 164 12.18 -0.28 -2.11
C SER A 164 11.00 0.59 -2.59
N PHE A 165 9.81 0.42 -2.00
CA PHE A 165 8.72 1.37 -2.19
C PHE A 165 8.90 2.59 -1.29
N TYR A 166 9.40 2.36 -0.06
CA TYR A 166 9.57 3.39 0.95
C TYR A 166 10.98 3.98 1.00
N HIS A 167 11.97 3.23 0.52
CA HIS A 167 13.39 3.57 0.67
C HIS A 167 14.16 3.30 -0.62
N ALA A 168 15.36 3.87 -0.73
CA ALA A 168 16.33 3.52 -1.76
C ALA A 168 16.96 2.14 -1.43
N ALA A 169 16.19 1.07 -1.62
CA ALA A 169 16.50 -0.24 -1.06
C ALA A 169 16.20 -1.38 -2.03
N TYR A 170 16.50 -2.61 -1.64
CA TYR A 170 15.99 -3.83 -2.22
C TYR A 170 16.13 -4.96 -1.20
N ALA A 171 15.17 -5.88 -1.17
CA ALA A 171 15.24 -7.07 -0.33
C ALA A 171 14.72 -8.27 -1.10
N THR A 172 15.49 -9.35 -1.11
CA THR A 172 15.14 -10.60 -1.80
C THR A 172 13.89 -11.28 -1.23
N GLY A 173 13.57 -11.06 0.04
CA GLY A 173 12.36 -11.56 0.71
C GLY A 173 11.22 -10.55 0.83
N CYS A 174 11.30 -9.39 0.17
CA CYS A 174 10.23 -8.39 0.20
C CYS A 174 9.04 -8.86 -0.63
N THR A 175 7.86 -8.91 -0.02
CA THR A 175 6.60 -9.29 -0.66
C THR A 175 5.63 -8.11 -0.80
N CYS A 176 6.10 -6.88 -0.57
CA CYS A 176 5.28 -5.69 -0.80
C CYS A 176 4.81 -5.65 -2.25
N TRP A 177 3.49 -5.60 -2.43
CA TRP A 177 2.93 -5.36 -3.74
C TRP A 177 3.41 -4.01 -4.29
N ARG A 178 3.67 -3.99 -5.60
CA ARG A 178 3.98 -2.78 -6.34
C ARG A 178 3.20 -2.78 -7.61
N LEU A 179 2.83 -1.58 -8.04
CA LEU A 179 2.32 -1.38 -9.39
C LEU A 179 3.35 -1.94 -10.39
N PRO A 180 3.01 -2.98 -11.16
CA PRO A 180 3.96 -3.63 -12.06
C PRO A 180 4.12 -2.81 -13.34
N LEU A 181 4.65 -1.59 -13.20
CA LEU A 181 4.91 -0.64 -14.29
C LEU A 181 5.60 -1.28 -15.49
N PRO A 182 6.59 -2.19 -15.35
CA PRO A 182 7.19 -2.85 -16.50
C PRO A 182 6.17 -3.52 -17.43
N LEU A 183 5.11 -4.15 -16.91
CA LEU A 183 4.08 -4.78 -17.73
C LEU A 183 3.29 -3.78 -18.58
N PHE A 184 3.17 -2.53 -18.13
CA PHE A 184 2.54 -1.46 -18.92
C PHE A 184 3.46 -0.84 -19.98
N LEU A 185 4.77 -1.09 -19.90
CA LEU A 185 5.80 -0.39 -20.68
C LEU A 185 6.50 -1.27 -21.74
N VAL A 186 6.23 -2.58 -21.78
CA VAL A 186 6.87 -3.51 -22.73
C VAL A 186 6.46 -3.24 -24.18
N SER A 187 5.16 -3.13 -24.47
CA SER A 187 4.65 -2.89 -25.83
C SER A 187 3.23 -2.31 -25.79
N LYS A 188 2.77 -1.72 -26.90
CA LYS A 188 1.37 -1.22 -27.03
C LYS A 188 0.33 -2.31 -26.79
N ARG A 189 0.61 -3.53 -27.25
CA ARG A 189 -0.24 -4.70 -27.05
C ARG A 189 -0.32 -5.08 -25.57
N MET A 190 0.83 -5.19 -24.91
CA MET A 190 0.91 -5.50 -23.48
C MET A 190 0.22 -4.42 -22.65
N HIS A 191 0.46 -3.15 -22.97
CA HIS A 191 -0.17 -2.01 -22.31
C HIS A 191 -1.71 -2.09 -22.37
N ARG A 192 -2.28 -2.39 -23.54
CA ARG A 192 -3.73 -2.52 -23.71
C ARG A 192 -4.31 -3.64 -22.82
N ILE A 193 -3.71 -4.83 -22.87
CA ILE A 193 -4.19 -5.99 -22.10
C ILE A 193 -4.00 -5.75 -20.59
N ALA A 194 -2.83 -5.25 -20.18
CA ALA A 194 -2.54 -4.92 -18.79
C ALA A 194 -3.50 -3.86 -18.25
N THR A 195 -3.83 -2.83 -19.03
CA THR A 195 -4.84 -1.81 -18.67
C THR A 195 -6.21 -2.44 -18.48
N SER A 196 -6.65 -3.31 -19.39
CA SER A 196 -7.92 -4.01 -19.27
C SER A 196 -7.98 -4.83 -17.98
N ILE A 197 -6.97 -5.66 -17.71
CA ILE A 197 -6.89 -6.50 -16.51
C ILE A 197 -6.88 -5.63 -15.25
N PHE A 198 -5.98 -4.65 -15.19
CA PHE A 198 -5.74 -3.87 -13.99
C PHE A 198 -7.00 -3.12 -13.54
N TYR A 199 -7.69 -2.44 -14.46
CA TYR A 199 -8.89 -1.69 -14.07
C TYR A 199 -10.15 -2.55 -13.91
N SER A 200 -10.20 -3.74 -14.53
CA SER A 200 -11.36 -4.63 -14.42
C SER A 200 -11.31 -5.60 -13.26
N LYS A 201 -10.12 -5.96 -12.77
CA LYS A 201 -9.94 -6.94 -11.69
C LYS A 201 -9.57 -6.33 -10.34
N ASN A 202 -9.10 -5.08 -10.29
CA ASN A 202 -8.82 -4.40 -9.02
C ASN A 202 -10.01 -3.59 -8.52
N THR A 203 -10.04 -3.40 -7.20
CA THR A 203 -10.94 -2.44 -6.54
C THR A 203 -10.11 -1.24 -6.09
N PHE A 204 -10.55 -0.03 -6.43
CA PHE A 204 -9.87 1.21 -6.06
C PHE A 204 -10.57 1.84 -4.86
N PHE A 205 -9.81 2.16 -3.81
CA PHE A 205 -10.30 2.83 -2.61
C PHE A 205 -10.01 4.33 -2.69
N ILE A 206 -11.05 5.15 -2.55
CA ILE A 206 -11.00 6.61 -2.64
C ILE A 206 -11.48 7.18 -1.31
N ALA A 207 -10.57 7.65 -0.46
CA ALA A 207 -10.92 8.29 0.80
C ALA A 207 -11.31 9.76 0.56
N THR A 208 -12.50 10.20 0.96
CA THR A 208 -12.98 11.57 0.73
C THR A 208 -12.22 12.62 1.52
N ILE A 209 -11.56 12.21 2.61
CA ILE A 209 -10.66 13.05 3.42
C ILE A 209 -9.51 12.19 3.92
N HIS A 210 -8.28 12.62 3.64
CA HIS A 210 -7.08 11.86 4.00
C HIS A 210 -6.58 12.16 5.42
N ARG A 211 -7.39 12.61 6.39
CA ARG A 211 -6.86 12.95 7.72
C ARG A 211 -6.22 11.75 8.43
N ASN A 212 -6.84 10.57 8.30
CA ASN A 212 -6.32 9.33 8.89
C ASN A 212 -5.50 8.46 7.92
N CYS A 213 -5.69 8.58 6.59
CA CYS A 213 -4.73 7.99 5.63
C CYS A 213 -3.37 8.72 5.62
N VAL A 214 -3.33 9.93 6.21
CA VAL A 214 -2.13 10.71 6.54
C VAL A 214 -1.52 10.31 7.89
N MET A 215 -1.97 9.22 8.54
CA MET A 215 -1.30 8.65 9.73
C MET A 215 0.23 8.48 9.55
N TRP A 216 0.69 8.46 8.30
CA TRP A 216 2.09 8.29 7.95
C TRP A 216 2.62 9.37 6.98
N SER A 217 2.14 10.62 7.07
CA SER A 217 2.70 11.74 6.31
C SER A 217 2.90 12.99 7.19
N PRO A 218 4.11 13.59 7.22
CA PRO A 218 4.36 14.88 7.88
C PRO A 218 3.86 16.10 7.07
N GLU A 219 3.25 15.90 5.89
CA GLU A 219 2.72 16.98 5.07
C GLU A 219 1.28 17.33 5.47
N LYS A 220 0.99 18.63 5.56
CA LYS A 220 -0.34 19.15 5.94
C LYS A 220 -1.44 18.49 5.09
N PRO A 221 -2.57 18.09 5.69
CA PRO A 221 -3.70 17.57 4.93
C PRO A 221 -4.08 18.58 3.85
N LEU A 222 -4.16 18.12 2.60
CA LEU A 222 -4.69 18.95 1.53
C LEU A 222 -6.10 19.38 1.91
N SER A 223 -6.33 20.69 1.90
CA SER A 223 -7.64 21.32 2.09
C SER A 223 -8.64 21.05 0.94
N ALA A 224 -8.34 20.12 0.03
CA ALA A 224 -9.05 19.97 -1.24
C ALA A 224 -10.08 18.84 -1.19
N PRO A 225 -11.39 19.14 -1.14
CA PRO A 225 -12.49 18.17 -1.10
C PRO A 225 -12.87 17.63 -2.48
N THR A 226 -12.00 17.74 -3.49
CA THR A 226 -12.29 17.34 -4.88
C THR A 226 -11.75 15.95 -5.26
N ILE A 227 -11.84 14.99 -4.34
CA ILE A 227 -11.09 13.73 -4.42
C ILE A 227 -11.69 12.79 -5.47
N THR A 228 -13.02 12.72 -5.56
CA THR A 228 -13.72 11.81 -6.47
C THR A 228 -13.50 12.23 -7.92
N THR A 229 -13.65 13.53 -8.22
CA THR A 229 -13.43 14.04 -9.57
C THR A 229 -11.97 13.96 -9.98
N GLN A 230 -11.03 14.25 -9.07
CA GLN A 230 -9.61 14.14 -9.37
C GLN A 230 -9.19 12.70 -9.66
N PHE A 231 -9.77 11.70 -8.98
CA PHE A 231 -9.52 10.30 -9.30
C PHE A 231 -9.84 10.04 -10.77
N PHE A 232 -11.07 10.32 -11.21
CA PHE A 232 -11.49 10.07 -12.58
C PHE A 232 -10.70 10.88 -13.62
N ASN A 233 -10.41 12.16 -13.32
CA ASN A 233 -9.67 13.03 -14.23
C ASN A 233 -8.19 12.63 -14.41
N ARG A 234 -7.61 11.86 -13.47
CA ARG A 234 -6.23 11.37 -13.56
C ARG A 234 -6.12 9.97 -14.14
N LEU A 235 -7.22 9.26 -14.30
CA LEU A 235 -7.20 7.97 -14.98
C LEU A 235 -6.89 8.17 -16.47
N PRO A 236 -6.10 7.27 -17.08
CA PRO A 236 -5.98 7.23 -18.54
C PRO A 236 -7.37 7.12 -19.20
N SER A 237 -7.60 7.83 -20.30
CA SER A 237 -8.92 7.84 -20.96
C SER A 237 -9.36 6.45 -21.42
N ASN A 238 -8.41 5.59 -21.78
CA ASN A 238 -8.63 4.19 -22.15
C ASN A 238 -8.87 3.26 -20.94
N ALA A 239 -8.69 3.73 -19.70
CA ALA A 239 -8.90 2.93 -18.49
C ALA A 239 -10.36 2.92 -18.01
N LEU A 240 -11.07 4.03 -18.16
CA LEU A 240 -12.44 4.21 -17.66
C LEU A 240 -13.42 3.10 -18.13
N PRO A 241 -13.42 2.67 -19.40
CA PRO A 241 -14.33 1.61 -19.86
C PRO A 241 -14.10 0.25 -19.17
N HIS A 242 -12.89 0.02 -18.66
CA HIS A 242 -12.50 -1.21 -17.98
C HIS A 242 -12.75 -1.16 -16.48
N LEU A 243 -13.03 0.01 -15.89
CA LEU A 243 -13.23 0.16 -14.46
C LEU A 243 -14.48 -0.60 -14.01
N ARG A 244 -14.32 -1.51 -13.03
CA ARG A 244 -15.41 -2.37 -12.54
C ARG A 244 -15.74 -2.22 -11.07
N SER A 245 -14.80 -1.77 -10.23
CA SER A 245 -15.06 -1.65 -8.80
C SER A 245 -14.33 -0.48 -8.16
N ILE A 246 -15.09 0.33 -7.41
CA ILE A 246 -14.57 1.41 -6.57
C ILE A 246 -15.22 1.30 -5.19
N THR A 247 -14.43 1.60 -4.16
CA THR A 247 -14.89 1.89 -2.81
C THR A 247 -14.64 3.35 -2.49
N VAL A 248 -15.65 4.08 -2.03
CA VAL A 248 -15.55 5.48 -1.60
C VAL A 248 -15.70 5.52 -0.09
N GLY A 249 -14.67 6.00 0.60
CA GLY A 249 -14.59 6.04 2.06
C GLY A 249 -14.81 7.43 2.62
N PHE A 250 -15.88 7.62 3.39
CA PHE A 250 -16.18 8.77 4.22
C PHE A 250 -15.72 8.47 5.66
N LEU A 251 -14.40 8.56 5.90
CA LEU A 251 -13.73 8.00 7.09
C LEU A 251 -13.49 9.00 8.26
N ASP A 252 -14.26 10.07 8.35
CA ASP A 252 -14.11 11.05 9.44
C ASP A 252 -15.02 10.73 10.63
N PHE A 253 -14.47 10.81 11.86
CA PHE A 253 -15.25 10.85 13.10
C PHE A 253 -16.11 12.12 13.14
N TRP A 254 -17.36 12.02 12.70
CA TRP A 254 -18.43 13.03 12.76
C TRP A 254 -18.17 14.37 12.05
N PRO A 255 -19.16 14.96 11.35
CA PRO A 255 -18.85 15.40 10.01
C PRO A 255 -18.87 16.92 9.87
N GLN A 256 -17.80 17.57 10.32
CA GLN A 256 -17.35 18.87 9.80
C GLN A 256 -17.18 18.85 8.27
N SER A 257 -16.46 17.83 7.81
CA SER A 257 -15.69 17.94 6.57
C SER A 257 -16.27 17.11 5.41
N ALA A 258 -16.84 15.93 5.67
CA ALA A 258 -17.48 15.07 4.66
C ALA A 258 -18.76 15.69 4.05
N PHE A 259 -19.45 16.57 4.78
CA PHE A 259 -20.64 17.30 4.32
C PHE A 259 -20.38 18.78 4.07
N THR A 260 -19.12 19.18 3.91
CA THR A 260 -18.87 20.49 3.31
C THR A 260 -19.59 20.55 1.97
N HIS A 261 -20.22 21.68 1.67
CA HIS A 261 -20.90 21.90 0.39
C HIS A 261 -19.99 21.50 -0.80
N LEU A 262 -18.69 21.72 -0.66
CA LEU A 262 -17.67 21.34 -1.64
C LEU A 262 -17.51 19.81 -1.80
N ALA A 263 -17.44 19.03 -0.72
CA ALA A 263 -17.31 17.56 -0.81
C ALA A 263 -18.56 16.90 -1.43
N ILE A 264 -19.74 17.39 -1.07
CA ILE A 264 -21.01 16.92 -1.68
C ILE A 264 -21.06 17.32 -3.17
N THR A 265 -20.59 18.52 -3.51
CA THR A 265 -20.52 18.98 -4.91
C THR A 265 -19.56 18.13 -5.72
N ASP A 266 -18.36 17.83 -5.19
CA ASP A 266 -17.40 16.92 -5.83
C ASP A 266 -17.97 15.52 -6.00
N TRP A 267 -18.64 14.99 -4.97
CA TRP A 267 -19.29 13.69 -5.03
C TRP A 267 -20.32 13.62 -6.16
N ARG A 268 -21.19 14.64 -6.26
CA ARG A 268 -22.17 14.75 -7.36
C ARG A 268 -21.49 14.85 -8.73
N GLN A 269 -20.43 15.65 -8.86
CA GLN A 269 -19.69 15.74 -10.11
C GLN A 269 -18.99 14.42 -10.47
N GLY A 270 -18.46 13.70 -9.48
CA GLY A 270 -17.91 12.36 -9.65
C GLY A 270 -18.96 11.37 -10.15
N ILE A 271 -20.18 11.44 -9.59
CA ILE A 271 -21.34 10.68 -10.05
C ILE A 271 -21.66 10.99 -11.51
N ASP A 272 -21.67 12.26 -11.92
CA ASP A 272 -21.91 12.64 -13.31
C ASP A 272 -20.86 12.08 -14.26
N ILE A 273 -19.58 12.04 -13.84
CA ILE A 273 -18.51 11.42 -14.62
C ILE A 273 -18.74 9.90 -14.72
N MET A 274 -19.10 9.24 -13.62
CA MET A 274 -19.43 7.80 -13.61
C MET A 274 -20.56 7.48 -14.59
N ALA A 275 -21.63 8.27 -14.56
CA ALA A 275 -22.79 8.10 -15.44
C ALA A 275 -22.44 8.22 -16.93
N LYS A 276 -21.50 9.11 -17.26
CA LYS A 276 -21.12 9.40 -18.66
C LYS A 276 -20.05 8.46 -19.20
N SER A 277 -19.16 7.96 -18.34
CA SER A 277 -17.92 7.31 -18.78
C SER A 277 -17.82 5.83 -18.44
N LEU A 278 -18.66 5.31 -17.54
CA LEU A 278 -18.60 3.92 -17.09
C LEU A 278 -19.75 3.06 -17.63
N ASP A 279 -19.47 1.78 -17.83
CA ASP A 279 -20.50 0.76 -18.04
C ASP A 279 -21.10 0.35 -16.69
N LEU A 280 -22.13 1.06 -16.26
CA LEU A 280 -22.77 0.88 -14.95
C LEU A 280 -23.37 -0.52 -14.76
N SER A 281 -23.76 -1.19 -15.85
CA SER A 281 -24.30 -2.57 -15.82
C SER A 281 -23.27 -3.60 -15.35
N LYS A 282 -21.98 -3.24 -15.40
CA LYS A 282 -20.86 -4.08 -14.96
C LYS A 282 -20.16 -3.52 -13.70
N PHE A 283 -20.59 -2.37 -13.20
CA PHE A 283 -19.90 -1.59 -12.18
C PHE A 283 -20.41 -1.89 -10.76
N THR A 284 -19.49 -2.05 -9.82
CA THR A 284 -19.76 -2.23 -8.39
C THR A 284 -19.26 -1.02 -7.62
N LEU A 285 -20.17 -0.32 -6.95
CA LEU A 285 -19.86 0.80 -6.07
C LEU A 285 -20.00 0.35 -4.62
N SER A 286 -18.96 0.57 -3.81
CA SER A 286 -19.03 0.40 -2.36
C SER A 286 -18.88 1.75 -1.68
N LEU A 287 -19.72 2.04 -0.69
CA LEU A 287 -19.61 3.20 0.18
C LEU A 287 -19.21 2.71 1.57
N GLN A 288 -18.13 3.26 2.11
CA GLN A 288 -17.74 3.05 3.49
C GLN A 288 -17.95 4.36 4.23
N ILE A 289 -18.82 4.38 5.22
CA ILE A 289 -19.18 5.60 5.95
C ILE A 289 -18.91 5.35 7.43
N ASP A 290 -18.01 6.14 8.00
CA ASP A 290 -17.73 6.08 9.42
C ASP A 290 -18.80 6.84 10.20
N VAL A 291 -19.33 6.20 11.24
CA VAL A 291 -20.40 6.70 12.08
C VAL A 291 -20.01 6.54 13.56
N PRO A 292 -20.30 7.53 14.41
CA PRO A 292 -19.93 7.51 15.81
C PRO A 292 -20.76 6.48 16.54
N ARG A 293 -20.36 6.14 17.75
CA ARG A 293 -21.00 5.06 18.52
C ARG A 293 -22.51 5.20 18.71
N TYR A 294 -23.03 6.43 18.71
CA TYR A 294 -24.44 6.77 18.81
C TYR A 294 -24.77 7.80 17.73
N PRO A 295 -25.34 7.39 16.58
CA PRO A 295 -25.62 8.29 15.49
C PRO A 295 -26.92 9.05 15.81
N GLU A 296 -26.83 10.37 15.89
CA GLU A 296 -27.98 11.28 15.88
C GLU A 296 -28.67 11.28 14.51
N ASP A 297 -29.93 11.75 14.48
CA ASP A 297 -30.75 11.81 13.26
C ASP A 297 -30.09 12.60 12.14
N GLU A 298 -29.33 13.65 12.48
CA GLU A 298 -28.60 14.46 11.50
C GLU A 298 -27.61 13.63 10.68
N CYS A 299 -26.88 12.70 11.29
CA CYS A 299 -25.97 11.84 10.54
C CYS A 299 -26.66 10.79 9.71
N LEU A 300 -27.75 10.19 10.23
CA LEU A 300 -28.55 9.26 9.43
C LEU A 300 -29.10 9.97 8.19
N GLN A 301 -29.52 11.23 8.34
CA GLN A 301 -29.96 12.07 7.24
C GLN A 301 -28.82 12.43 6.27
N ALA A 302 -27.62 12.62 6.79
CA ALA A 302 -26.44 12.89 5.98
C ALA A 302 -26.01 11.66 5.16
N CYS A 303 -26.05 10.46 5.77
CA CYS A 303 -25.87 9.18 5.05
C CYS A 303 -26.90 9.02 3.93
N ARG A 304 -28.18 9.31 4.21
CA ARG A 304 -29.23 9.33 3.18
C ARG A 304 -28.89 10.30 2.05
N SER A 305 -28.37 11.48 2.36
CA SER A 305 -28.02 12.50 1.36
C SER A 305 -26.90 12.04 0.41
N ILE A 306 -25.88 11.34 0.92
CA ILE A 306 -24.80 10.74 0.09
C ILE A 306 -25.37 9.67 -0.85
N VAL A 307 -26.26 8.82 -0.34
CA VAL A 307 -26.83 7.71 -1.10
C VAL A 307 -27.87 8.20 -2.10
N HIS A 308 -28.67 9.21 -1.74
CA HIS A 308 -29.73 9.76 -2.59
C HIS A 308 -29.18 10.36 -3.88
N SER A 309 -27.95 10.89 -3.89
CA SER A 309 -27.34 11.36 -5.15
C SER A 309 -27.08 10.22 -6.15
N LEU A 310 -27.04 8.96 -5.70
CA LEU A 310 -26.86 7.79 -6.57
C LEU A 310 -28.15 7.37 -7.28
N ILE A 311 -29.33 7.83 -6.85
CA ILE A 311 -30.62 7.46 -7.48
C ILE A 311 -30.62 7.79 -8.99
N HIS A 312 -29.89 8.84 -9.39
CA HIS A 312 -29.81 9.28 -10.78
C HIS A 312 -28.84 8.45 -11.66
N LEU A 313 -28.02 7.56 -11.10
CA LEU A 313 -27.10 6.72 -11.87
C LEU A 313 -27.79 5.62 -12.68
N GLY A 314 -29.08 5.35 -12.46
CA GLY A 314 -29.77 4.23 -13.10
C GLY A 314 -29.26 2.87 -12.62
N ARG A 315 -29.29 1.84 -13.47
CA ARG A 315 -28.98 0.45 -13.11
C ARG A 315 -27.47 0.19 -12.96
N ILE A 316 -26.91 0.60 -11.82
CA ILE A 316 -25.62 0.10 -11.34
C ILE A 316 -25.76 -1.41 -11.07
N LYS A 317 -24.74 -2.21 -11.41
CA LYS A 317 -24.77 -3.67 -11.16
C LYS A 317 -24.96 -4.00 -9.68
N ARG A 318 -24.20 -3.31 -8.82
CA ARG A 318 -24.12 -3.57 -7.37
C ARG A 318 -23.80 -2.29 -6.62
N LEU A 319 -24.52 -2.08 -5.52
CA LEU A 319 -24.24 -1.07 -4.52
C LEU A 319 -24.07 -1.76 -3.18
N PHE A 320 -22.98 -1.48 -2.48
CA PHE A 320 -22.75 -1.92 -1.12
C PHE A 320 -22.56 -0.70 -0.23
N VAL A 321 -23.31 -0.62 0.86
CA VAL A 321 -23.17 0.44 1.87
C VAL A 321 -22.68 -0.23 3.15
N TYR A 322 -21.59 0.27 3.70
CA TYR A 322 -20.98 -0.20 4.93
C TYR A 322 -20.90 0.97 5.91
N LEU A 323 -21.54 0.82 7.06
CA LEU A 323 -21.49 1.77 8.16
C LEU A 323 -20.51 1.23 9.22
N SER A 324 -19.34 1.85 9.37
CA SER A 324 -18.39 1.47 10.42
C SER A 324 -18.69 2.24 11.70
N GLY A 325 -18.87 1.52 12.80
CA GLY A 325 -18.99 2.10 14.14
C GLY A 325 -18.31 1.17 15.13
N GLN A 326 -17.32 1.67 15.87
CA GLN A 326 -16.51 0.85 16.77
C GLN A 326 -17.41 0.10 17.80
N SER A 327 -17.48 -1.22 17.61
CA SER A 327 -17.78 -2.23 18.64
C SER A 327 -19.14 -2.25 19.34
N SER A 328 -20.18 -1.50 18.93
CA SER A 328 -21.47 -1.56 19.65
C SER A 328 -22.40 -2.69 19.14
N ARG A 329 -23.01 -3.46 20.05
CA ARG A 329 -24.02 -4.50 19.75
C ARG A 329 -25.24 -3.91 19.02
N TYR A 330 -25.50 -2.61 19.22
CA TYR A 330 -26.52 -1.82 18.54
C TYR A 330 -26.26 -1.71 17.03
N TYR A 331 -25.01 -1.54 16.62
CA TYR A 331 -24.64 -1.44 15.20
C TYR A 331 -24.77 -2.76 14.45
N LYS A 332 -24.43 -3.89 15.09
CA LYS A 332 -24.52 -5.22 14.45
C LYS A 332 -25.93 -5.56 13.97
N THR A 333 -26.97 -4.96 14.56
CA THR A 333 -28.37 -5.20 14.18
C THR A 333 -29.00 -4.00 13.47
N LYS A 334 -29.05 -2.83 14.10
CA LYS A 334 -29.72 -1.65 13.51
C LYS A 334 -28.92 -1.01 12.38
N GLY A 335 -27.59 -1.01 12.47
CA GLY A 335 -26.70 -0.50 11.41
C GLY A 335 -26.88 -1.28 10.11
N LYS A 336 -26.82 -2.62 10.18
CA LYS A 336 -27.04 -3.50 9.02
C LYS A 336 -28.42 -3.31 8.38
N GLN A 337 -29.47 -3.16 9.18
CA GLN A 337 -30.81 -2.86 8.66
C GLN A 337 -30.82 -1.51 7.93
N PHE A 338 -30.16 -0.50 8.47
CA PHE A 338 -30.09 0.82 7.84
C PHE A 338 -29.27 0.81 6.54
N GLU A 339 -28.16 0.06 6.48
CA GLU A 339 -27.42 -0.18 5.24
C GLU A 339 -28.33 -0.79 4.15
N THR A 340 -29.11 -1.82 4.49
CA THR A 340 -30.04 -2.45 3.56
C THR A 340 -31.10 -1.47 3.06
N ILE A 341 -31.62 -0.59 3.93
CA ILE A 341 -32.58 0.46 3.53
C ILE A 341 -31.92 1.41 2.52
N LEU A 342 -30.68 1.85 2.77
CA LEU A 342 -29.95 2.75 1.87
C LEU A 342 -29.69 2.09 0.51
N GLU A 343 -29.28 0.82 0.49
CA GLU A 343 -29.04 0.06 -0.74
C GLU A 343 -30.31 -0.10 -1.58
N LYS A 344 -31.43 -0.49 -0.94
CA LYS A 344 -32.74 -0.66 -1.59
C LYS A 344 -33.32 0.66 -2.09
N THR A 345 -33.02 1.77 -1.43
CA THR A 345 -33.44 3.11 -1.90
C THR A 345 -32.89 3.42 -3.30
N VAL A 346 -31.71 2.89 -3.65
CA VAL A 346 -31.09 3.13 -4.96
C VAL A 346 -31.42 2.04 -5.97
N LEU A 347 -31.39 0.75 -5.56
CA LEU A 347 -31.52 -0.39 -6.48
C LEU A 347 -32.89 -1.07 -6.48
N GLY A 348 -33.82 -0.61 -5.64
CA GLY A 348 -35.18 -1.13 -5.51
C GLY A 348 -35.34 -2.13 -4.35
N ASP A 349 -36.59 -2.38 -3.98
CA ASP A 349 -36.95 -3.18 -2.81
C ASP A 349 -36.53 -4.66 -2.88
N ASP A 350 -36.40 -5.18 -4.10
CA ASP A 350 -35.98 -6.56 -4.39
C ASP A 350 -34.46 -6.76 -4.30
N TYR A 351 -33.68 -5.69 -4.14
CA TYR A 351 -32.23 -5.79 -4.07
C TYR A 351 -31.77 -6.42 -2.74
N ASP A 352 -30.96 -7.47 -2.83
CA ASP A 352 -30.29 -8.10 -1.70
C ASP A 352 -28.78 -8.08 -1.92
N ALA A 353 -28.10 -7.22 -1.17
CA ALA A 353 -26.66 -7.06 -1.25
C ALA A 353 -25.90 -8.35 -0.90
N VAL A 354 -26.41 -9.17 0.03
CA VAL A 354 -25.75 -10.41 0.48
C VAL A 354 -25.72 -11.45 -0.64
N LEU A 355 -26.84 -11.62 -1.35
CA LEU A 355 -26.90 -12.49 -2.54
C LEU A 355 -25.96 -12.02 -3.66
N HIS A 356 -25.64 -10.73 -3.68
CA HIS A 356 -24.69 -10.14 -4.62
C HIS A 356 -23.24 -10.13 -4.12
N GLY A 357 -22.96 -10.73 -2.96
CA GLY A 357 -21.62 -10.91 -2.42
C GLY A 357 -21.18 -9.83 -1.43
N LYS A 358 -22.13 -9.12 -0.78
CA LYS A 358 -21.83 -8.31 0.40
C LYS A 358 -21.56 -9.24 1.57
N TYR A 359 -20.35 -9.17 2.10
CA TYR A 359 -19.96 -9.90 3.31
C TYR A 359 -19.60 -8.91 4.41
N ASP A 360 -19.59 -9.36 5.67
CA ASP A 360 -19.09 -8.54 6.78
C ASP A 360 -17.64 -8.19 6.48
N VAL A 361 -17.43 -6.93 6.14
CA VAL A 361 -16.12 -6.46 5.72
C VAL A 361 -15.32 -6.22 6.99
N ASN A 362 -14.61 -7.26 7.44
CA ASN A 362 -13.30 -7.03 8.04
C ASN A 362 -12.47 -6.46 6.90
N PHE A 363 -12.54 -5.15 6.68
CA PHE A 363 -11.80 -4.52 5.60
C PHE A 363 -10.33 -4.88 5.83
N PRO A 364 -9.71 -5.68 4.97
CA PRO A 364 -8.27 -5.70 4.91
C PRO A 364 -7.89 -4.42 4.15
N LEU A 365 -8.20 -3.25 4.71
CA LEU A 365 -7.33 -2.09 4.49
C LEU A 365 -5.89 -2.51 4.88
N TRP A 366 -5.83 -3.39 5.88
CA TRP A 366 -4.70 -4.02 6.47
C TRP A 366 -4.44 -5.32 5.71
N TYR A 367 -3.25 -5.46 5.14
CA TYR A 367 -2.58 -6.73 5.33
C TYR A 367 -2.63 -6.97 6.84
N ASP A 368 -3.24 -8.06 7.31
CA ASP A 368 -3.44 -8.35 8.74
C ASP A 368 -2.13 -8.39 9.53
N GLY A 369 -1.00 -8.18 8.86
CA GLY A 369 0.21 -7.80 9.53
C GLY A 369 0.62 -8.90 10.47
N TYR A 370 0.26 -10.16 10.16
CA TYR A 370 1.15 -11.27 10.45
C TYR A 370 2.42 -11.04 9.61
N SER A 371 3.18 -9.99 9.95
CA SER A 371 4.47 -10.18 10.55
C SER A 371 4.53 -11.60 11.08
N ARG A 372 5.57 -12.33 10.72
CA ARG A 372 6.05 -13.28 11.69
C ARG A 372 6.52 -12.46 12.91
N GLU A 373 5.60 -11.92 13.69
CA GLU A 373 5.64 -11.91 15.16
C GLU A 373 5.53 -13.38 15.64
N GLY A 374 6.20 -14.27 14.92
CA GLY A 374 6.66 -15.50 15.45
C GLY A 374 7.97 -15.18 16.16
N PRO A 375 8.34 -16.01 17.14
CA PRO A 375 9.63 -15.87 17.79
C PRO A 375 10.76 -15.77 16.75
N ILE A 376 11.71 -14.88 16.98
CA ILE A 376 12.94 -14.90 16.17
C ILE A 376 13.76 -16.07 16.68
N PHE A 377 14.08 -17.01 15.79
CA PHE A 377 14.89 -18.17 16.12
C PHE A 377 16.31 -18.00 15.54
N GLN A 378 17.32 -18.42 16.31
CA GLN A 378 18.68 -18.65 15.81
C GLN A 378 18.68 -19.77 14.76
N ALA A 379 19.77 -19.87 14.00
CA ALA A 379 19.95 -20.90 12.98
C ALA A 379 19.91 -22.34 13.55
N ASP A 380 20.11 -22.51 14.86
CA ASP A 380 20.00 -23.77 15.60
C ASP A 380 18.57 -24.04 16.14
N GLY A 381 17.61 -23.17 15.84
CA GLY A 381 16.23 -23.26 16.30
C GLY A 381 15.97 -22.67 17.70
N ARG A 382 16.94 -22.02 18.34
CA ARG A 382 16.74 -21.37 19.66
C ARG A 382 15.99 -20.03 19.54
N LYS A 383 14.93 -19.85 20.32
CA LYS A 383 14.16 -18.59 20.41
C LYS A 383 14.99 -17.49 21.06
N VAL A 384 15.21 -16.38 20.35
CA VAL A 384 16.04 -15.23 20.73
C VAL A 384 15.19 -14.04 21.18
N TRP A 385 13.99 -13.90 20.61
CA TRP A 385 13.11 -12.78 20.89
C TRP A 385 11.67 -13.26 21.03
N ASP A 386 11.05 -12.89 22.14
CA ASP A 386 9.61 -13.00 22.37
C ASP A 386 9.06 -11.57 22.31
N PRO A 387 8.27 -11.20 21.29
CA PRO A 387 7.52 -9.97 21.38
C PRO A 387 6.60 -10.14 22.59
N LYS A 388 6.80 -9.35 23.66
CA LYS A 388 5.81 -9.27 24.72
C LYS A 388 4.47 -9.02 24.04
N GLU A 389 3.51 -9.91 24.30
CA GLU A 389 2.12 -9.73 23.93
C GLU A 389 1.78 -8.27 24.20
N HIS A 390 1.44 -7.52 23.14
CA HIS A 390 0.68 -6.30 23.32
C HIS A 390 -0.71 -6.77 23.78
N GLY A 391 -0.79 -7.15 25.06
CA GLY A 391 -2.06 -7.24 25.76
C GLY A 391 -2.72 -5.89 25.61
N ASN A 392 -4.01 -5.92 25.25
CA ASN A 392 -4.95 -4.80 25.22
C ASN A 392 -4.42 -3.58 25.99
N SER A 393 -3.66 -2.72 25.32
CA SER A 393 -3.38 -1.39 25.84
C SER A 393 -4.53 -0.54 25.35
N ASP A 394 -5.55 -0.43 26.20
CA ASP A 394 -6.28 0.82 26.31
C ASP A 394 -5.21 1.92 26.36
N TYR A 395 -5.02 2.61 25.24
CA TYR A 395 -4.22 3.83 25.21
C TYR A 395 -5.05 4.86 25.97
N ASP A 396 -4.83 4.94 27.28
CA ASP A 396 -5.34 6.02 28.11
C ASP A 396 -4.85 7.34 27.51
N TYR A 397 -5.83 8.10 27.03
CA TYR A 397 -5.68 9.42 26.41
C TYR A 397 -5.22 10.51 27.39
N GLU A 398 -4.87 10.16 28.63
CA GLU A 398 -4.62 11.13 29.72
C GLU A 398 -3.20 11.70 29.75
N ASP A 399 -2.20 11.06 29.15
CA ASP A 399 -0.81 11.54 29.23
C ASP A 399 -0.47 12.70 28.29
N TYR A 400 -1.40 13.09 27.39
CA TYR A 400 -1.19 14.23 26.47
C TYR A 400 -1.53 15.61 27.07
N LEU A 401 -2.10 15.68 28.27
CA LEU A 401 -2.51 16.95 28.90
C LEU A 401 -1.54 17.49 29.95
N ASN A 402 -0.45 16.78 30.29
CA ASN A 402 0.49 17.21 31.33
C ASN A 402 1.77 17.90 30.80
N PHE A 403 1.81 18.30 29.52
CA PHE A 403 2.91 19.09 28.94
C PHE A 403 2.42 20.26 28.06
N MET A 404 1.43 21.00 28.54
CA MET A 404 1.27 22.44 28.29
C MET A 404 1.40 23.18 29.62
#